data_AF-A0A177FIR1-F1
#
_entry.id   AF-A0A177FIR1-F1
#
_cell.length_a   1.000
_cell.length_b   1.000
_cell.length_c   1.000
_cell.angle_alpha   90.00
_cell.angle_beta   90.00
_cell.angle_gamma   90.00
#
_symmetry.space_group_name_H-M   'P 1'
#
loop_
_entity.id
_entity.type
_entity.pdbx_description
1 polymer ?
#
loop_
_entity_poly.entity_id
_entity_poly.type
_entity_poly.pdbx_seq_one_letter_code
_entity_poly.pdbx_strand_id
1 'polypeptide(L)'
;MASETGFKAETDGPRETISVGQGTNETGPQKDVPVSGNQNSSVESDIDIDVDADATATDNTTKTTPVTSTTQHLPLPTTATAAATDQEKRDLIGHYADLFFHHFRQYRDPLERMDVVNHEIWGRAKLDRRYLSICALHAEYFLMMSQYLRHTPDVLESACRELSKFLDVQEYWWPLCVNLPSSSQATRLALVDAVFERVRDPNFDVTAFQAEYAASHSEDFDEGVVDILHAWLDVAAAAAGGEARNIHGM
;
A
#
# COMPACT_ATOMS: atom_id res chain seq x y z
N MET A 1 68.46 -1.04 -30.29
CA MET A 1 69.04 -2.24 -29.64
C MET A 1 67.90 -2.85 -28.83
N ALA A 2 66.98 -3.63 -29.41
CA ALA A 2 67.12 -5.00 -29.91
C ALA A 2 67.54 -5.99 -28.81
N SER A 3 66.58 -6.76 -28.30
CA SER A 3 66.71 -8.20 -27.99
C SER A 3 65.31 -8.78 -27.72
N GLU A 4 64.86 -9.59 -28.67
CA GLU A 4 63.74 -10.52 -28.63
C GLU A 4 64.11 -11.79 -27.83
N THR A 5 63.10 -12.46 -27.27
CA THR A 5 62.83 -13.93 -27.25
C THR A 5 61.74 -14.15 -26.18
N GLY A 6 60.59 -14.80 -26.39
CA GLY A 6 60.20 -15.81 -27.37
C GLY A 6 60.00 -17.14 -26.64
N PHE A 7 58.78 -17.46 -26.22
CA PHE A 7 58.36 -18.84 -25.94
C PHE A 7 56.90 -19.05 -26.35
N LYS A 8 56.73 -19.94 -27.34
CA LYS A 8 55.49 -20.54 -27.83
C LYS A 8 55.29 -21.88 -27.13
N ALA A 9 54.05 -22.25 -26.83
CA ALA A 9 53.61 -23.65 -26.84
C ALA A 9 52.10 -23.70 -27.13
N GLU A 10 51.77 -24.07 -28.37
CA GLU A 10 50.50 -24.63 -28.80
C GLU A 10 50.41 -26.09 -28.35
N THR A 11 49.23 -26.54 -27.91
CA THR A 11 48.79 -27.93 -28.12
C THR A 11 47.29 -27.94 -28.38
N ASP A 12 46.93 -28.61 -29.48
CA ASP A 12 45.63 -28.70 -30.13
C ASP A 12 45.04 -30.13 -29.97
N GLY A 13 43.72 -30.19 -29.77
CA GLY A 13 42.79 -31.29 -30.11
C GLY A 13 42.69 -32.56 -29.23
N PRO A 14 41.67 -33.45 -29.44
CA PRO A 14 40.35 -33.25 -30.06
C PRO A 14 39.14 -33.95 -29.35
N ARG A 15 37.94 -33.63 -29.89
CA ARG A 15 36.56 -34.18 -29.78
C ARG A 15 36.32 -35.62 -29.29
N GLU A 16 35.16 -35.81 -28.62
CA GLU A 16 34.22 -36.93 -28.82
C GLU A 16 32.74 -36.49 -28.60
N THR A 17 31.82 -37.36 -29.01
CA THR A 17 30.50 -37.14 -29.64
C THR A 17 29.31 -37.75 -28.85
N ILE A 18 28.14 -37.09 -28.93
CA ILE A 18 26.73 -37.58 -29.14
C ILE A 18 26.10 -38.66 -28.21
N SER A 19 24.90 -38.35 -27.69
CA SER A 19 23.66 -39.20 -27.63
C SER A 19 22.51 -38.32 -27.10
N VAL A 20 21.53 -37.84 -27.88
CA VAL A 20 20.32 -38.48 -28.45
C VAL A 20 19.55 -39.38 -27.48
N GLY A 21 18.38 -38.90 -27.06
CA GLY A 21 17.33 -39.64 -26.37
C GLY A 21 15.98 -38.97 -26.62
N GLN A 22 15.29 -39.43 -27.65
CA GLN A 22 13.99 -39.00 -28.14
C GLN A 22 12.91 -39.92 -27.53
N GLY A 23 11.78 -39.35 -27.10
CA GLY A 23 10.62 -40.09 -26.62
C GLY A 23 9.34 -39.26 -26.74
N THR A 24 8.58 -39.54 -27.78
CA THR A 24 7.29 -38.93 -28.18
C THR A 24 6.14 -39.92 -27.99
N ASN A 25 4.93 -39.37 -27.79
CA ASN A 25 3.58 -39.94 -28.08
C ASN A 25 3.01 -40.98 -27.10
N GLU A 26 1.70 -41.14 -26.84
CA GLU A 26 0.43 -40.48 -27.22
C GLU A 26 -0.72 -41.16 -26.41
N THR A 27 -1.93 -40.57 -26.43
CA THR A 27 -3.30 -41.18 -26.25
C THR A 27 -3.67 -41.79 -24.88
N GLY A 28 -4.64 -41.30 -24.08
CA GLY A 28 -6.08 -41.00 -24.29
C GLY A 28 -6.97 -42.17 -23.73
N PRO A 29 -8.31 -42.10 -23.49
CA PRO A 29 -9.25 -41.00 -23.19
C PRO A 29 -10.30 -41.28 -22.05
N GLN A 30 -11.06 -40.23 -21.66
CA GLN A 30 -12.50 -40.13 -21.29
C GLN A 30 -13.22 -40.94 -20.16
N LYS A 31 -14.23 -40.22 -19.59
CA LYS A 31 -15.50 -40.65 -18.93
C LYS A 31 -15.42 -41.03 -17.44
N ASP A 32 -16.32 -40.65 -16.52
CA ASP A 32 -17.71 -40.16 -16.55
C ASP A 32 -18.00 -39.31 -15.28
N VAL A 33 -18.91 -38.34 -15.40
CA VAL A 33 -19.74 -37.74 -14.32
C VAL A 33 -21.17 -38.25 -14.62
N PRO A 34 -21.99 -38.72 -13.64
CA PRO A 34 -22.88 -37.79 -12.93
C PRO A 34 -23.26 -38.12 -11.46
N VAL A 35 -23.47 -37.01 -10.72
CA VAL A 35 -24.58 -36.67 -9.80
C VAL A 35 -25.32 -37.81 -9.07
N SER A 36 -25.25 -37.77 -7.74
CA SER A 36 -26.39 -37.90 -6.78
C SER A 36 -25.79 -37.73 -5.37
N GLY A 37 -25.99 -36.64 -4.65
CA GLY A 37 -27.22 -36.33 -3.93
C GLY A 37 -26.95 -36.48 -2.43
N ASN A 38 -26.96 -35.38 -1.67
CA ASN A 38 -27.66 -35.41 -0.38
C ASN A 38 -28.01 -34.00 0.09
N GLN A 39 -29.28 -33.87 0.44
CA GLN A 39 -29.92 -32.69 0.99
C GLN A 39 -29.62 -32.58 2.49
N ASN A 40 -29.52 -31.35 3.00
CA ASN A 40 -29.80 -30.91 4.38
C ASN A 40 -29.76 -29.37 4.30
N SER A 41 -30.87 -28.66 4.04
CA SER A 41 -31.96 -28.30 4.95
C SER A 41 -31.49 -27.63 6.26
N SER A 42 -31.46 -26.29 6.26
CA SER A 42 -31.72 -25.47 7.45
C SER A 42 -32.12 -24.05 7.04
N VAL A 43 -33.43 -23.89 6.92
CA VAL A 43 -34.29 -22.77 7.36
C VAL A 43 -33.61 -21.40 7.47
N GLU A 44 -33.87 -20.55 6.47
CA GLU A 44 -33.87 -19.08 6.64
C GLU A 44 -35.25 -18.68 7.20
N SER A 45 -35.24 -18.00 8.34
CA SER A 45 -36.45 -17.47 8.97
C SER A 45 -36.71 -16.07 8.42
N ASP A 46 -37.73 -15.95 7.55
CA ASP A 46 -38.37 -14.70 7.20
C ASP A 46 -39.01 -14.08 8.44
N ILE A 47 -38.67 -12.83 8.74
CA ILE A 47 -39.38 -12.01 9.73
C ILE A 47 -39.99 -10.83 8.99
N ASP A 48 -41.25 -11.03 8.58
CA ASP A 48 -42.20 -9.98 8.25
C ASP A 48 -42.64 -9.29 9.54
N ILE A 49 -42.48 -7.96 9.61
CA ILE A 49 -43.14 -7.13 10.62
C ILE A 49 -44.07 -6.17 9.90
N ASP A 50 -45.32 -6.60 9.77
CA ASP A 50 -46.49 -5.74 9.57
C ASP A 50 -46.76 -4.97 10.88
N VAL A 51 -46.82 -3.64 10.80
CA VAL A 51 -47.51 -2.81 11.79
C VAL A 51 -48.56 -2.00 11.05
N ASP A 52 -49.77 -2.53 11.11
CA ASP A 52 -51.01 -1.87 10.74
C ASP A 52 -51.50 -1.02 11.93
N ALA A 53 -51.89 0.22 11.66
CA ALA A 53 -52.66 1.06 12.56
C ALA A 53 -53.49 2.04 11.74
N ASP A 54 -54.68 1.56 11.35
CA ASP A 54 -55.80 2.33 10.82
C ASP A 54 -56.44 3.24 11.91
N ALA A 55 -56.74 4.47 11.52
CA ALA A 55 -57.84 5.27 12.08
C ALA A 55 -58.22 6.42 11.12
N THR A 56 -59.23 6.13 10.29
CA THR A 56 -60.21 7.02 9.62
C THR A 56 -60.68 8.22 10.49
N ALA A 57 -61.23 9.38 10.05
CA ALA A 57 -61.83 9.88 8.82
C ALA A 57 -62.03 11.43 8.84
N THR A 58 -62.23 12.02 7.65
CA THR A 58 -63.11 13.18 7.27
C THR A 58 -62.67 14.67 7.44
N ASP A 59 -62.26 15.25 6.30
CA ASP A 59 -62.87 16.37 5.54
C ASP A 59 -63.29 17.70 6.21
N ASN A 60 -62.67 18.82 5.81
CA ASN A 60 -63.31 19.98 5.16
C ASN A 60 -62.39 21.20 5.00
N THR A 61 -62.32 21.69 3.75
CA THR A 61 -62.00 23.05 3.25
C THR A 61 -62.04 24.20 4.28
N THR A 62 -61.01 25.05 4.36
CA THR A 62 -61.08 26.52 4.20
C THR A 62 -59.68 27.18 4.22
N LYS A 63 -59.43 27.97 3.17
CA LYS A 63 -58.35 28.92 2.89
C LYS A 63 -58.17 29.98 3.98
N THR A 64 -57.01 30.03 4.66
CA THR A 64 -56.46 31.26 5.28
C THR A 64 -54.93 31.17 5.47
N THR A 65 -54.16 31.93 4.70
CA THR A 65 -52.82 32.44 5.08
C THR A 65 -53.06 33.63 6.01
N PRO A 66 -52.25 33.91 7.07
CA PRO A 66 -50.89 34.45 6.84
C PRO A 66 -49.84 34.25 7.98
N VAL A 67 -48.60 34.66 7.66
CA VAL A 67 -47.46 34.99 8.54
C VAL A 67 -46.71 33.82 9.20
N THR A 68 -45.88 33.16 8.41
CA THR A 68 -44.69 32.46 8.93
C THR A 68 -43.61 33.50 9.23
N SER A 69 -43.36 33.73 10.52
CA SER A 69 -42.09 34.33 10.96
C SER A 69 -41.01 33.28 10.77
N THR A 70 -40.38 33.29 9.60
CA THR A 70 -39.23 32.43 9.31
C THR A 70 -38.06 32.96 10.12
N THR A 71 -37.86 32.41 11.32
CA THR A 71 -36.55 32.37 11.96
C THR A 71 -35.65 31.61 10.99
N GLN A 72 -34.85 32.33 10.19
CA GLN A 72 -33.77 31.76 9.42
C GLN A 72 -32.76 31.18 10.41
N HIS A 73 -32.99 29.94 10.83
CA HIS A 73 -31.94 29.10 11.34
C HIS A 73 -31.08 28.77 10.13
N LEU A 74 -30.08 29.61 9.89
CA LEU A 74 -28.99 29.32 8.98
C LEU A 74 -28.42 27.96 9.45
N PRO A 75 -28.50 26.88 8.66
CA PRO A 75 -27.65 25.73 8.95
C PRO A 75 -26.24 26.22 8.64
N LEU A 76 -25.51 26.58 9.70
CA LEU A 76 -24.07 26.67 9.64
C LEU A 76 -23.62 25.35 9.01
N PRO A 77 -22.91 25.35 7.86
CA PRO A 77 -22.30 24.13 7.39
C PRO A 77 -21.20 23.83 8.40
N THR A 78 -21.54 23.04 9.42
CA THR A 78 -20.56 22.31 10.21
C THR A 78 -19.98 21.29 9.24
N THR A 79 -19.07 21.73 8.38
CA THR A 79 -18.24 20.86 7.58
C THR A 79 -17.29 20.16 8.56
N ALA A 80 -17.83 19.20 9.32
CA ALA A 80 -17.04 18.20 10.00
C ALA A 80 -16.27 17.50 8.89
N THR A 81 -15.02 17.92 8.72
CA THR A 81 -14.23 17.48 7.58
C THR A 81 -13.85 16.03 7.85
N ALA A 82 -14.48 15.14 7.09
CA ALA A 82 -14.50 13.71 7.31
C ALA A 82 -13.13 13.06 7.01
N ALA A 83 -12.98 11.83 7.52
CA ALA A 83 -11.89 10.92 7.15
C ALA A 83 -11.75 10.81 5.61
N ALA A 84 -10.57 10.39 5.16
CA ALA A 84 -10.27 10.23 3.74
C ALA A 84 -11.33 9.36 3.04
N THR A 85 -11.86 9.87 1.94
CA THR A 85 -12.74 9.13 1.04
C THR A 85 -12.02 7.91 0.46
N ASP A 86 -12.77 6.94 -0.06
CA ASP A 86 -12.16 5.76 -0.68
C ASP A 86 -11.29 6.11 -1.90
N GLN A 87 -11.61 7.20 -2.62
CA GLN A 87 -10.76 7.66 -3.71
C GLN A 87 -9.45 8.25 -3.17
N GLU A 88 -9.51 9.10 -2.15
CA GLU A 88 -8.33 9.67 -1.51
C GLU A 88 -7.42 8.58 -0.92
N LYS A 89 -7.99 7.54 -0.30
CA LYS A 89 -7.23 6.38 0.18
C LYS A 89 -6.51 5.64 -0.96
N ARG A 90 -7.18 5.45 -2.09
CA ARG A 90 -6.56 4.84 -3.28
C ARG A 90 -5.42 5.70 -3.82
N ASP A 91 -5.61 7.01 -3.89
CA ASP A 91 -4.59 7.93 -4.35
C ASP A 91 -3.38 7.93 -3.41
N LEU A 92 -3.60 7.85 -2.08
CA LEU A 92 -2.53 7.70 -1.08
C LEU A 92 -1.77 6.37 -1.24
N ILE A 93 -2.47 5.26 -1.45
CA ILE A 93 -1.84 3.94 -1.69
C ILE A 93 -1.04 3.97 -3.00
N GLY A 94 -1.61 4.52 -4.07
CA GLY A 94 -0.94 4.64 -5.36
C GLY A 94 0.29 5.54 -5.31
N HIS A 95 0.25 6.61 -4.53
CA HIS A 95 1.39 7.49 -4.26
C HIS A 95 2.47 6.78 -3.43
N TYR A 96 2.08 6.13 -2.33
CA TYR A 96 2.98 5.32 -1.51
C TYR A 96 3.67 4.24 -2.34
N ALA A 97 2.93 3.55 -3.21
CA ALA A 97 3.48 2.52 -4.08
C ALA A 97 4.49 3.09 -5.09
N ASP A 98 4.34 4.34 -5.52
CA ASP A 98 5.30 5.01 -6.39
C ASP A 98 6.64 5.24 -5.69
N LEU A 99 6.61 5.77 -4.46
CA LEU A 99 7.79 5.94 -3.61
C LEU A 99 8.46 4.59 -3.32
N PHE A 100 7.64 3.61 -2.94
CA PHE A 100 8.07 2.27 -2.59
C PHE A 100 8.75 1.57 -3.78
N PHE A 101 8.15 1.66 -4.97
CA PHE A 101 8.72 1.17 -6.21
C PHE A 101 10.13 1.73 -6.43
N HIS A 102 10.28 3.06 -6.41
CA HIS A 102 11.58 3.69 -6.68
C HIS A 102 12.64 3.31 -5.65
N HIS A 103 12.28 3.25 -4.36
CA HIS A 103 13.20 2.87 -3.29
C HIS A 103 13.72 1.45 -3.44
N PHE A 104 12.83 0.49 -3.75
CA PHE A 104 13.23 -0.91 -3.81
C PHE A 104 13.94 -1.32 -5.10
N ARG A 105 14.04 -0.44 -6.11
CA ARG A 105 14.84 -0.69 -7.33
C ARG A 105 16.35 -0.77 -7.08
N GLN A 106 16.82 -0.33 -5.92
CA GLN A 106 18.23 -0.47 -5.55
C GLN A 106 18.64 -1.93 -5.27
N TYR A 107 17.68 -2.80 -4.90
CA TYR A 107 17.92 -4.21 -4.59
C TYR A 107 17.94 -5.07 -5.86
N ARG A 108 18.96 -4.87 -6.70
CA ARG A 108 19.04 -5.56 -7.99
C ARG A 108 19.48 -7.02 -7.83
N ASP A 109 18.75 -7.93 -8.46
CA ASP A 109 19.20 -9.29 -8.70
C ASP A 109 19.69 -9.46 -10.15
N PRO A 110 20.61 -10.41 -10.43
CA PRO A 110 21.17 -10.61 -11.77
C PRO A 110 20.16 -10.97 -12.87
N LEU A 111 18.94 -11.37 -12.49
CA LEU A 111 17.90 -11.81 -13.42
C LEU A 111 16.73 -10.83 -13.45
N GLU A 112 16.90 -9.64 -12.89
CA GLU A 112 15.94 -8.52 -12.90
C GLU A 112 14.56 -8.88 -12.31
N ARG A 113 14.48 -9.96 -11.53
CA ARG A 113 13.25 -10.41 -10.90
C ARG A 113 12.72 -9.41 -9.87
N MET A 114 13.60 -8.67 -9.19
CA MET A 114 13.19 -7.59 -8.30
C MET A 114 12.46 -6.49 -9.07
N ASP A 115 12.92 -6.14 -10.28
CA ASP A 115 12.27 -5.12 -11.10
C ASP A 115 10.87 -5.58 -11.55
N VAL A 116 10.70 -6.88 -11.84
CA VAL A 116 9.39 -7.49 -12.10
C VAL A 116 8.48 -7.40 -10.88
N VAL A 117 8.96 -7.78 -9.69
CA VAL A 117 8.18 -7.71 -8.44
C VAL A 117 7.76 -6.26 -8.14
N ASN A 118 8.69 -5.31 -8.28
CA ASN A 118 8.43 -3.90 -8.07
C ASN A 118 7.36 -3.37 -9.04
N HIS A 119 7.48 -3.66 -10.34
CA HIS A 119 6.50 -3.21 -11.34
C HIS A 119 5.11 -3.81 -11.11
N GLU A 120 5.04 -5.10 -10.79
CA GLU A 120 3.76 -5.78 -10.56
C GLU A 120 3.01 -5.16 -9.38
N ILE A 121 3.70 -4.94 -8.26
CA ILE A 121 3.09 -4.39 -7.05
C ILE A 121 2.70 -2.92 -7.26
N TRP A 122 3.56 -2.14 -7.92
CA TRP A 122 3.24 -0.76 -8.31
C TRP A 122 1.99 -0.69 -9.21
N GLY A 123 1.92 -1.55 -10.24
CA GLY A 123 0.80 -1.61 -11.17
C GLY A 123 -0.49 -2.00 -10.47
N ARG A 124 -0.46 -3.03 -9.63
CA ARG A 124 -1.63 -3.46 -8.85
C ARG A 124 -2.06 -2.39 -7.84
N ALA A 125 -1.14 -1.71 -7.16
CA ALA A 125 -1.49 -0.63 -6.23
C ALA A 125 -2.23 0.54 -6.91
N LYS A 126 -1.92 0.83 -8.17
CA LYS A 126 -2.58 1.90 -8.94
C LYS A 126 -3.88 1.46 -9.62
N LEU A 127 -4.03 0.19 -9.98
CA LEU A 127 -5.12 -0.30 -10.83
C LEU A 127 -6.11 -1.22 -10.09
N ASP A 128 -5.66 -1.97 -9.10
CA ASP A 128 -6.48 -2.92 -8.36
C ASP A 128 -7.16 -2.24 -7.16
N ARG A 129 -8.48 -2.17 -7.22
CA ARG A 129 -9.32 -1.60 -6.14
C ARG A 129 -9.33 -2.43 -4.87
N ARG A 130 -8.75 -3.65 -4.88
CA ARG A 130 -8.70 -4.54 -3.73
C ARG A 130 -7.62 -4.18 -2.72
N TYR A 131 -6.68 -3.30 -3.05
CA TYR A 131 -5.76 -2.78 -2.05
C TYR A 131 -6.48 -1.79 -1.13
N LEU A 132 -6.82 -2.27 0.05
CA LEU A 132 -7.53 -1.51 1.07
C LEU A 132 -6.58 -0.77 2.04
N SER A 133 -5.29 -1.11 2.03
CA SER A 133 -4.28 -0.52 2.90
C SER A 133 -2.86 -0.79 2.39
N ILE A 134 -1.89 -0.04 2.90
CA ILE A 134 -0.46 -0.31 2.69
C ILE A 134 -0.02 -1.66 3.29
N CYS A 135 -0.72 -2.15 4.32
CA CYS A 135 -0.44 -3.47 4.91
C CYS A 135 -0.71 -4.60 3.92
N ALA A 136 -1.81 -4.51 3.17
CA ALA A 136 -2.10 -5.47 2.10
C ALA A 136 -1.01 -5.43 1.01
N LEU A 137 -0.53 -4.24 0.65
CA LEU A 137 0.58 -4.06 -0.29
C LEU A 137 1.86 -4.71 0.22
N HIS A 138 2.27 -4.46 1.47
CA HIS A 138 3.48 -5.06 2.03
C HIS A 138 3.41 -6.58 2.13
N ALA A 139 2.26 -7.13 2.53
CA ALA A 139 2.06 -8.56 2.62
C ALA A 139 2.21 -9.24 1.25
N GLU A 140 1.61 -8.65 0.21
CA GLU A 140 1.74 -9.18 -1.15
C GLU A 140 3.17 -9.03 -1.69
N TYR A 141 3.82 -7.89 -1.42
CA TYR A 141 5.21 -7.64 -1.80
C TYR A 141 6.16 -8.66 -1.17
N PHE A 142 6.01 -8.94 0.13
CA PHE A 142 6.78 -9.98 0.83
C PHE A 142 6.60 -11.36 0.21
N LEU A 143 5.36 -11.75 -0.10
CA LEU A 143 5.05 -13.05 -0.72
C LEU A 143 5.69 -13.17 -2.10
N MET A 144 5.58 -12.12 -2.93
CA MET A 144 6.18 -12.09 -4.26
C MET A 144 7.70 -12.14 -4.21
N MET A 145 8.33 -11.28 -3.41
CA MET A 145 9.78 -11.31 -3.21
C MET A 145 10.28 -12.68 -2.78
N SER A 146 9.64 -13.29 -1.78
CA SER A 146 10.03 -14.60 -1.25
C SER A 146 9.98 -15.69 -2.32
N GLN A 147 9.03 -15.63 -3.26
CA GLN A 147 8.92 -16.58 -4.36
C GLN A 147 9.94 -16.31 -5.47
N TYR A 148 10.09 -15.06 -5.89
CA TYR A 148 10.91 -14.68 -7.04
C TYR A 148 12.42 -14.65 -6.72
N LEU A 149 12.79 -14.26 -5.50
CA LEU A 149 14.18 -14.08 -5.07
C LEU A 149 14.72 -15.27 -4.27
N ARG A 150 13.98 -16.39 -4.19
CA ARG A 150 14.43 -17.61 -3.48
C ARG A 150 15.80 -18.16 -3.93
N HIS A 151 16.25 -17.81 -5.14
CA HIS A 151 17.53 -18.26 -5.70
C HIS A 151 18.64 -17.19 -5.59
N THR A 152 18.34 -16.06 -4.96
CA THR A 152 19.26 -14.93 -4.74
C THR A 152 19.14 -14.48 -3.27
N PRO A 153 19.58 -15.34 -2.33
CA PRO A 153 19.29 -15.18 -0.90
C PRO A 153 19.84 -13.87 -0.32
N ASP A 154 21.00 -13.40 -0.78
CA ASP A 154 21.60 -12.16 -0.28
C ASP A 154 20.75 -10.92 -0.64
N VAL A 155 20.17 -10.90 -1.84
CA VAL A 155 19.26 -9.83 -2.28
C VAL A 155 17.94 -9.93 -1.51
N LEU A 156 17.42 -11.14 -1.34
CA LEU A 156 16.20 -11.38 -0.56
C LEU A 156 16.38 -10.92 0.89
N GLU A 157 17.49 -11.27 1.54
CA GLU A 157 17.77 -10.86 2.92
C GLU A 157 17.85 -9.33 3.04
N SER A 158 18.61 -8.69 2.14
CA SER A 158 18.78 -7.23 2.16
C SER A 158 17.45 -6.50 1.95
N ALA A 159 16.65 -6.93 0.98
CA ALA A 159 15.35 -6.34 0.72
C ALA A 159 14.33 -6.65 1.83
N CYS A 160 14.35 -7.84 2.42
CA CYS A 160 13.49 -8.16 3.56
C CYS A 160 13.83 -7.31 4.79
N ARG A 161 15.11 -7.11 5.08
CA ARG A 161 15.57 -6.24 6.17
C ARG A 161 15.09 -4.80 5.98
N GLU A 162 15.12 -4.31 4.75
CA GLU A 162 14.60 -2.99 4.43
C GLU A 162 13.06 -2.94 4.54
N LEU A 163 12.37 -3.95 4.01
CA LEU A 163 10.91 -4.06 4.12
C LEU A 163 10.43 -4.09 5.57
N SER A 164 11.18 -4.75 6.47
CA SER A 164 10.86 -4.80 7.90
C SER A 164 10.68 -3.42 8.51
N LYS A 165 11.51 -2.43 8.14
CA LYS A 165 11.36 -1.05 8.63
C LYS A 165 9.95 -0.50 8.37
N PHE A 166 9.43 -0.72 7.17
CA PHE A 166 8.11 -0.25 6.76
C PHE A 166 6.98 -1.04 7.43
N LEU A 167 7.16 -2.36 7.57
CA LEU A 167 6.21 -3.24 8.27
C LEU A 167 6.07 -2.88 9.75
N ASP A 168 7.17 -2.53 10.41
CA ASP A 168 7.19 -2.28 11.85
C ASP A 168 6.53 -0.96 12.25
N VAL A 169 6.33 -0.03 11.31
CA VAL A 169 5.78 1.30 11.62
C VAL A 169 4.45 1.63 10.95
N GLN A 170 4.01 0.85 9.96
CA GLN A 170 2.77 1.16 9.22
C GLN A 170 1.53 1.31 10.11
N GLU A 171 1.44 0.56 11.21
CA GLU A 171 0.28 0.59 12.12
C GLU A 171 0.16 1.91 12.89
N TYR A 172 1.26 2.64 13.05
CA TYR A 172 1.30 3.88 13.82
C TYR A 172 0.86 5.08 12.96
N TRP A 173 1.34 5.18 11.72
CA TRP A 173 1.13 6.38 10.91
C TRP A 173 -0.02 6.27 9.90
N TRP A 174 -0.30 5.08 9.37
CA TRP A 174 -1.32 4.92 8.34
C TRP A 174 -2.73 5.26 8.82
N PRO A 175 -3.19 4.77 10.01
CA PRO A 175 -4.50 5.14 10.54
C PRO A 175 -4.63 6.64 10.78
N LEU A 176 -3.56 7.30 11.25
CA LEU A 176 -3.54 8.75 11.42
C LEU A 176 -3.69 9.47 10.09
N CYS A 177 -2.94 9.04 9.07
CA CYS A 177 -3.00 9.62 7.73
C CYS A 177 -4.41 9.58 7.13
N VAL A 178 -5.11 8.45 7.25
CA VAL A 178 -6.44 8.28 6.63
C VAL A 178 -7.57 8.88 7.45
N ASN A 179 -7.44 8.92 8.78
CA ASN A 179 -8.51 9.40 9.67
C ASN A 179 -8.32 10.85 10.12
N LEU A 180 -7.24 11.51 9.69
CA LEU A 180 -6.91 12.91 9.97
C LEU A 180 -8.12 13.84 9.71
N PRO A 181 -8.81 14.32 10.77
CA PRO A 181 -9.96 15.19 10.64
C PRO A 181 -9.50 16.55 10.12
N SER A 182 -10.26 17.19 9.23
CA SER A 182 -9.94 18.55 8.74
C SER A 182 -8.67 18.69 7.90
N SER A 183 -8.04 17.58 7.52
CA SER A 183 -6.84 17.57 6.68
C SER A 183 -7.17 17.51 5.20
N SER A 184 -6.48 18.34 4.41
CA SER A 184 -6.58 18.28 2.94
C SER A 184 -5.89 17.03 2.40
N GLN A 185 -6.31 16.55 1.23
CA GLN A 185 -5.60 15.46 0.54
C GLN A 185 -4.11 15.77 0.31
N ALA A 186 -3.77 17.03 0.04
CA ALA A 186 -2.38 17.45 -0.11
C ALA A 186 -1.57 17.25 1.19
N THR A 187 -2.16 17.54 2.34
CA THR A 187 -1.54 17.30 3.65
C THR A 187 -1.35 15.81 3.92
N ARG A 188 -2.31 14.96 3.55
CA ARG A 188 -2.18 13.50 3.66
C ARG A 188 -1.06 12.96 2.75
N LEU A 189 -0.93 13.47 1.53
CA LEU A 189 0.18 13.12 0.63
C LEU A 189 1.54 13.56 1.19
N ALA A 190 1.63 14.79 1.71
CA ALA A 190 2.85 15.29 2.34
C ALA A 190 3.26 14.46 3.57
N LEU A 191 2.27 13.94 4.32
CA LEU A 191 2.52 13.02 5.43
C LEU A 191 3.08 11.68 4.94
N VAL A 192 2.53 11.12 3.86
CA VAL A 192 3.07 9.91 3.22
C VAL A 192 4.53 10.12 2.83
N ASP A 193 4.84 11.25 2.18
CA ASP A 193 6.21 11.61 1.80
C ASP A 193 7.12 11.70 3.03
N ALA A 194 6.73 12.47 4.04
CA ALA A 194 7.51 12.69 5.25
C ALA A 194 7.84 11.38 5.99
N VAL A 195 6.84 10.52 6.17
CA VAL A 195 7.04 9.22 6.83
C VAL A 195 7.90 8.31 5.96
N PHE A 196 7.65 8.27 4.65
CA PHE A 196 8.43 7.43 3.75
C PHE A 196 9.92 7.83 3.77
N GLU A 197 10.21 9.12 3.67
CA GLU A 197 11.56 9.69 3.73
C GLU A 197 12.28 9.35 5.04
N ARG A 198 11.54 9.40 6.15
CA ARG A 198 12.08 9.05 7.46
C ARG A 198 12.39 7.56 7.58
N VAL A 199 11.48 6.69 7.13
CA VAL A 199 11.61 5.23 7.28
C VAL A 199 12.68 4.67 6.34
N ARG A 200 12.84 5.25 5.15
CA ARG A 200 13.88 4.82 4.20
C ARG A 200 15.30 5.21 4.62
N ASP A 201 15.46 6.06 5.65
CA ASP A 201 16.78 6.46 6.13
C ASP A 201 17.60 5.21 6.54
N PRO A 202 18.89 5.12 6.15
CA PRO A 202 19.74 4.00 6.52
C PRO A 202 19.89 3.80 8.05
N ASN A 203 19.80 4.89 8.82
CA ASN A 203 19.91 4.91 10.27
C ASN A 203 18.55 4.98 10.98
N PHE A 204 17.46 4.65 10.26
CA PHE A 204 16.12 4.65 10.83
C PHE A 204 16.04 3.80 12.11
N ASP A 205 15.57 4.42 13.20
CA ASP A 205 15.35 3.79 14.49
C ASP A 205 13.85 3.62 14.74
N VAL A 206 13.38 2.38 14.62
CA VAL A 206 11.99 1.99 14.88
C VAL A 206 11.55 2.27 16.32
N THR A 207 12.46 2.12 17.29
CA THR A 207 12.15 2.31 18.71
C THR A 207 11.96 3.80 19.00
N ALA A 208 12.81 4.65 18.43
CA ALA A 208 12.65 6.09 18.53
C ALA A 208 11.34 6.56 17.87
N PHE A 209 11.00 6.02 16.68
CA PHE A 209 9.75 6.33 16.00
C PHE A 209 8.52 5.97 16.85
N GLN A 210 8.51 4.77 17.43
CA GLN A 210 7.43 4.30 18.30
C GLN A 210 7.33 5.12 19.59
N ALA A 211 8.47 5.50 20.18
CA ALA A 211 8.49 6.33 21.38
C ALA A 211 7.92 7.74 21.12
N GLU A 212 8.24 8.35 19.98
CA GLU A 212 7.65 9.63 19.57
C GLU A 212 6.14 9.51 19.37
N TYR A 213 5.69 8.46 18.68
CA TYR A 213 4.26 8.17 18.56
C TYR A 213 3.58 8.06 19.92
N ALA A 214 4.13 7.27 20.83
CA ALA A 214 3.56 7.08 22.15
C ALA A 214 3.56 8.36 23.00
N ALA A 215 4.58 9.21 22.86
CA ALA A 215 4.68 10.48 23.59
C ALA A 215 3.67 11.52 23.10
N SER A 216 3.38 11.54 21.80
CA SER A 216 2.37 12.42 21.21
C SER A 216 0.96 11.86 21.29
N HIS A 217 0.77 10.56 21.55
CA HIS A 217 -0.54 9.98 21.74
C HIS A 217 -1.10 10.32 23.14
N SER A 218 -1.56 11.57 23.29
CA SER A 218 -2.29 12.11 24.45
C SER A 218 -3.68 11.46 24.61
N GLU A 219 -4.24 11.48 25.83
CA GLU A 219 -5.65 11.12 26.08
C GLU A 219 -6.63 12.01 25.29
N ASP A 220 -6.22 13.24 24.94
CA ASP A 220 -6.89 14.09 23.96
C ASP A 220 -6.34 13.80 22.55
N PHE A 221 -7.01 12.85 21.88
CA PHE A 221 -6.65 12.31 20.56
C PHE A 221 -6.40 13.41 19.50
N ASP A 222 -7.18 14.50 19.52
CA ASP A 222 -7.10 15.54 18.50
C ASP A 222 -5.87 16.45 18.64
N GLU A 223 -5.42 16.76 19.87
CA GLU A 223 -4.25 17.63 20.09
C GLU A 223 -2.95 16.86 19.86
N GLY A 224 -2.86 15.64 20.36
CA GLY A 224 -1.70 14.77 20.20
C GLY A 224 -1.39 14.36 18.76
N VAL A 225 -2.44 14.14 17.96
CA VAL A 225 -2.30 13.83 16.53
C VAL A 225 -1.78 15.04 15.75
N VAL A 226 -2.23 16.26 16.09
CA VAL A 226 -1.76 17.48 15.41
C VAL A 226 -0.27 17.73 15.69
N ASP A 227 0.18 17.52 16.93
CA ASP A 227 1.58 17.73 17.31
C ASP A 227 2.55 16.79 16.59
N ILE A 228 2.22 15.49 16.50
CA ILE A 228 3.08 14.53 15.80
C ILE A 228 3.13 14.78 14.29
N LEU A 229 2.01 15.22 13.72
CA LEU A 229 1.94 15.56 12.30
C LEU A 229 2.80 16.77 11.98
N HIS A 230 2.73 17.83 12.79
CA HIS A 230 3.60 18.98 12.63
C HIS A 230 5.07 18.59 12.78
N ALA A 231 5.41 17.79 13.80
CA ALA A 231 6.78 17.31 13.99
C ALA A 231 7.30 16.54 12.77
N TRP A 232 6.51 15.63 12.20
CA TRP A 232 6.91 14.85 11.03
C TRP A 232 7.01 15.68 9.76
N LEU A 233 6.07 16.61 9.53
CA LEU A 233 6.10 17.50 8.37
C LEU A 233 7.25 18.52 8.46
N ASP A 234 7.55 19.05 9.64
CA ASP A 234 8.64 20.00 9.86
C ASP A 234 10.01 19.34 9.67
N VAL A 235 10.18 18.10 10.15
CA VAL A 235 11.40 17.32 9.91
C VAL A 235 11.61 17.08 8.41
N ALA A 236 10.55 16.72 7.67
CA ALA A 236 10.63 16.53 6.23
C ALA A 236 10.96 17.84 5.49
N ALA A 237 10.37 18.95 5.89
CA ALA A 237 10.66 20.26 5.33
C ALA A 237 12.11 20.70 5.60
N ALA A 238 12.64 20.41 6.80
CA ALA A 238 14.03 20.69 7.15
C ALA A 238 15.02 19.85 6.32
N ALA A 239 14.71 18.58 6.06
CA ALA A 239 15.50 17.71 5.19
C ALA A 239 15.54 18.24 3.74
N ALA A 240 14.40 18.64 3.18
CA ALA A 240 14.31 19.20 1.84
C ALA A 240 15.01 20.58 1.69
N GLY A 241 14.99 21.40 2.74
CA GLY A 241 15.67 22.71 2.76
C GLY A 241 17.19 22.64 2.93
N GLY A 242 17.72 21.52 3.43
CA GLY A 242 19.15 21.29 3.62
C GLY A 242 19.92 21.04 2.31
N GLU A 243 19.29 20.37 1.34
CA GLU A 243 19.90 20.10 0.02
C GLU A 243 20.07 21.37 -0.82
N ALA A 244 19.16 22.35 -0.70
CA ALA A 244 19.22 23.58 -1.50
C ALA A 244 20.37 24.52 -1.11
N ARG A 245 20.96 24.38 0.09
CA ARG A 245 22.01 25.30 0.59
C ARG A 245 23.44 24.86 0.30
N ASN A 246 23.67 23.64 -0.20
CA ASN A 246 25.01 23.15 -0.53
C ASN A 246 25.44 23.35 -1.99
N ILE A 247 24.64 24.04 -2.81
CA ILE A 247 24.90 24.22 -4.26
C ILE A 247 25.40 25.65 -4.62
N HIS A 248 25.85 26.43 -3.64
CA HIS A 248 26.39 27.79 -3.87
C HIS A 248 27.71 28.08 -3.17
N GLY A 249 28.46 27.03 -2.82
CA GLY A 249 29.74 27.15 -2.12
C GLY A 249 30.82 26.22 -2.68
N MET A 250 31.01 26.20 -4.00
CA MET A 250 32.25 25.76 -4.65
C MET A 250 32.53 26.63 -5.87
#